data_AF-A0A090QRX8-F1
#
_entry.id   AF-A0A090QRX8-F1
#
_cell.length_a   1.000
_cell.length_b   1.000
_cell.length_c   1.000
_cell.angle_alpha   90.00
_cell.angle_beta   90.00
_cell.angle_gamma   90.00
#
_symmetry.space_group_name_H-M   'P 1'
#
loop_
_entity.id
_entity.type
_entity.pdbx_description
1 polymer ?
#
loop_
_entity_poly.entity_id
_entity_poly.type
_entity_poly.pdbx_seq_one_letter_code
_entity_poly.pdbx_strand_id
1 'polypeptide(L)' 'MNMPLLLLMLAGLVNSIILPIVLGTVLAATRRKDIVGDYKHPMYLSAMGALIVVIMAAASFSNIGNFVGKFIG' A
#
# COMPACT_ATOMS: atom_id res chain seq x y z
N MET A 1 -22.31 -14.40 6.01
CA MET A 1 -21.29 -14.39 4.93
C MET A 1 -21.11 -15.80 4.39
N ASN A 2 -21.13 -15.99 3.09
CA ASN A 2 -20.73 -17.23 2.42
C ASN A 2 -19.22 -17.21 2.13
N MET A 3 -18.60 -18.40 2.16
CA MET A 3 -17.14 -18.59 2.03
C MET A 3 -16.47 -17.77 0.91
N PRO A 4 -16.97 -17.72 -0.34
CA PRO A 4 -16.29 -16.99 -1.42
C PRO A 4 -16.29 -15.47 -1.22
N LEU A 5 -17.38 -14.88 -0.72
CA LEU A 5 -17.43 -13.43 -0.45
C LEU A 5 -16.47 -13.04 0.67
N LEU A 6 -16.34 -13.89 1.70
CA LEU A 6 -15.43 -13.66 2.81
C LEU A 6 -13.96 -13.67 2.35
N LEU A 7 -13.59 -14.64 1.51
CA LEU A 7 -12.24 -14.72 0.93
C LEU A 7 -11.92 -13.51 0.04
N LEU A 8 -12.87 -13.03 -0.77
CA LEU A 8 -12.68 -11.84 -1.60
C LEU A 8 -12.48 -10.57 -0.76
N MET A 9 -13.25 -10.40 0.32
CA MET A 9 -13.09 -9.26 1.23
C MET A 9 -11.76 -9.30 1.97
N LEU A 10 -11.33 -10.49 2.44
CA LEU A 10 -10.03 -10.68 3.07
C LEU A 10 -8.88 -10.38 2.09
N ALA A 11 -8.95 -10.89 0.86
CA ALA A 11 -7.97 -10.60 -0.17
C ALA A 11 -7.88 -9.10 -0.48
N GLY A 12 -9.03 -8.42 -0.56
CA GLY A 12 -9.10 -6.96 -0.72
C GLY A 12 -8.45 -6.20 0.44
N LEU A 13 -8.72 -6.61 1.69
CA LEU A 13 -8.13 -6.00 2.88
C LEU A 13 -6.61 -6.17 2.90
N VAL A 14 -6.11 -7.39 2.66
CA VAL A 14 -4.67 -7.66 2.60
C VAL A 14 -4.00 -6.84 1.50
N ASN A 15 -4.61 -6.77 0.31
CA ASN A 15 -4.10 -5.97 -0.79
C ASN A 15 -4.07 -4.46 -0.48
N SER A 16 -5.06 -3.95 0.25
CA SER A 16 -5.09 -2.54 0.64
C SER A 16 -3.92 -2.16 1.57
N ILE A 17 -3.38 -3.11 2.34
CA ILE A 17 -2.27 -2.91 3.27
C ILE A 17 -0.92 -3.14 2.57
N ILE A 18 -0.82 -4.18 1.73
CA ILE A 18 0.45 -4.56 1.12
C ILE A 18 0.95 -3.52 0.13
N LEU A 19 0.05 -2.92 -0.66
CA LEU A 19 0.42 -1.98 -1.72
C LEU A 19 1.15 -0.72 -1.20
N PRO A 20 0.64 0.03 -0.19
CA PRO A 20 1.37 1.18 0.34
C PRO A 20 2.69 0.81 1.01
N ILE A 21 2.76 -0.37 1.66
CA ILE A 21 4.01 -0.86 2.29
C ILE A 21 5.07 -1.18 1.23
N VAL A 22 4.71 -1.93 0.18
CA VAL A 22 5.64 -2.30 -0.89
C VAL A 22 6.13 -1.05 -1.62
N LEU A 23 5.23 -0.16 -2.04
CA LEU A 23 5.64 1.04 -2.75
C LEU A 23 6.50 1.96 -1.87
N GLY A 24 6.14 2.11 -0.59
CA GLY A 24 6.92 2.89 0.39
C GLY A 24 8.33 2.34 0.59
N THR A 25 8.47 1.02 0.71
CA THR A 25 9.79 0.36 0.85
C THR A 25 10.62 0.47 -0.43
N VAL A 26 10.01 0.31 -1.61
CA VAL A 26 10.68 0.50 -2.91
C VAL A 26 11.15 1.94 -3.07
N LEU A 27 10.32 2.94 -2.75
CA LEU A 27 10.72 4.35 -2.77
C LEU A 27 11.90 4.63 -1.83
N ALA A 28 11.89 4.05 -0.62
CA ALA A 28 13.03 4.15 0.29
C ALA A 28 14.29 3.49 -0.30
N ALA A 29 14.13 2.33 -0.95
CA ALA A 29 15.22 1.62 -1.63
C ALA A 29 15.80 2.41 -2.81
N THR A 30 15.01 3.24 -3.50
CA THR A 30 15.54 4.07 -4.61
C THR A 30 16.60 5.08 -4.18
N ARG A 31 16.66 5.43 -2.89
CA ARG A 31 17.69 6.33 -2.33
C ARG A 31 18.98 5.60 -1.94
N ARG A 32 18.96 4.25 -1.93
CA ARG A 32 20.07 3.41 -1.52
C ARG A 32 20.91 3.00 -2.73
N LYS A 33 22.10 3.60 -2.86
CA LYS A 33 23.05 3.29 -3.94
C LYS A 33 23.49 1.82 -3.96
N ASP A 34 23.48 1.15 -2.81
CA ASP A 34 23.79 -0.28 -2.73
C ASP A 34 22.70 -1.17 -3.36
N ILE A 35 21.48 -0.66 -3.54
CA ILE A 35 20.37 -1.37 -4.19
C ILE A 35 20.25 -0.96 -5.66
N VAL A 36 20.27 0.35 -5.95
CA VAL A 36 20.03 0.86 -7.32
C VAL A 36 21.30 1.08 -8.15
N GLY A 37 22.49 0.93 -7.57
CA GLY A 37 23.76 1.15 -8.26
C GLY A 37 23.90 2.59 -8.76
N ASP A 38 24.16 2.73 -10.06
CA ASP A 38 24.36 4.02 -10.73
C ASP A 38 23.05 4.70 -11.18
N TYR A 39 21.89 4.09 -10.91
CA TYR A 39 20.60 4.66 -11.29
C TYR A 39 20.25 5.89 -10.44
N LYS A 40 20.05 7.03 -11.13
CA LYS A 40 19.56 8.27 -10.51
C LYS A 40 18.04 8.33 -10.66
N HIS A 41 17.32 7.86 -9.64
CA HIS A 41 15.87 7.97 -9.62
C HIS A 41 15.45 9.45 -9.62
N PRO A 42 14.66 9.92 -10.61
CA PRO A 42 14.31 11.33 -10.72
C PRO A 42 13.40 11.77 -9.58
N MET A 43 13.70 12.94 -9.02
CA MET A 43 13.04 13.47 -7.83
C MET A 43 11.52 13.67 -8.01
N TYR A 44 11.07 13.98 -9.24
CA TYR A 44 9.64 14.10 -9.56
C TYR A 44 8.89 12.77 -9.42
N LEU A 45 9.48 11.64 -9.84
CA LEU A 45 8.87 10.32 -9.66
C LEU A 45 8.84 9.91 -8.19
N SER A 46 9.87 10.28 -7.42
CA SER A 46 9.88 10.05 -5.97
C SER A 46 8.78 10.84 -5.25
N ALA A 47 8.55 12.09 -5.64
CA ALA A 47 7.51 12.93 -5.07
C ALA A 47 6.11 12.40 -5.40
N MET A 48 5.87 12.01 -6.65
CA MET A 48 4.62 11.37 -7.07
C MET A 48 4.39 10.03 -6.38
N GLY A 49 5.43 9.20 -6.27
CA GLY A 49 5.37 7.95 -5.55
C GLY A 49 5.04 8.16 -4.07
N ALA A 50 5.68 9.13 -3.40
CA ALA A 50 5.39 9.46 -2.01
C ALA A 50 3.93 9.94 -1.82
N LEU A 51 3.43 10.78 -2.74
CA LEU A 51 2.02 11.21 -2.74
C LEU A 51 1.06 10.02 -2.85
N ILE A 52 1.34 9.10 -3.79
CA ILE A 52 0.54 7.89 -3.99
C ILE A 52 0.54 7.00 -2.73
N VAL A 53 1.70 6.81 -2.09
CA VAL A 53 1.79 6.06 -0.83
C VAL A 53 0.92 6.66 0.26
N VAL A 54 0.90 7.99 0.40
CA VAL A 54 0.05 8.68 1.40
C VAL A 54 -1.43 8.47 1.10
N ILE A 55 -1.85 8.64 -0.16
CA ILE A 55 -3.24 8.41 -0.59
C ILE A 55 -3.66 6.96 -0.31
N MET A 56 -2.80 6.00 -0.66
CA MET A 56 -3.07 4.58 -0.45
C MET A 56 -3.09 4.20 1.03
N ALA A 57 -2.22 4.78 1.86
CA ALA A 57 -2.25 4.57 3.31
C ALA A 57 -3.56 5.08 3.93
N ALA A 58 -4.04 6.25 3.50
CA ALA A 58 -5.34 6.78 3.93
C ALA A 58 -6.51 5.87 3.49
N ALA A 59 -6.50 5.41 2.23
CA ALA A 59 -7.49 4.47 1.72
C ALA A 59 -7.43 3.10 2.42
N SER A 60 -6.23 2.63 2.80
CA SER A 60 -6.04 1.40 3.57
C SER A 60 -6.69 1.52 4.94
N PHE A 61 -6.45 2.63 5.64
CA PHE A 61 -7.02 2.88 6.96
C PHE A 61 -8.56 2.88 6.95
N SER A 62 -9.17 3.57 5.98
CA SER A 62 -10.63 3.60 5.85
C SER A 62 -11.20 2.22 5.49
N ASN A 63 -10.55 1.47 4.61
CA ASN A 63 -10.97 0.11 4.25
C ASN A 63 -10.92 -0.85 5.43
N ILE A 64 -9.88 -0.78 6.26
CA ILE A 64 -9.77 -1.59 7.49
C ILE A 64 -10.89 -1.22 8.46
N GLY A 65 -11.16 0.08 8.66
CA GLY A 65 -12.25 0.53 9.52
C GLY A 65 -13.62 -0.01 9.07
N ASN A 66 -13.89 0.05 7.77
CA ASN A 66 -15.12 -0.49 7.19
C ASN A 66 -15.22 -2.03 7.31
N PHE A 67 -14.09 -2.73 7.18
CA PHE A 67 -14.04 -4.18 7.36
C PHE A 67 -14.30 -4.55 8.82
N VAL A 68 -13.61 -3.92 9.77
CA VAL A 68 -13.80 -4.16 11.20
C VAL A 68 -15.25 -3.87 11.61
N GLY A 69 -15.83 -2.78 11.14
CA GLY A 69 -17.24 -2.43 11.38
C GLY A 69 -18.24 -3.47 10.88
N LYS A 70 -17.94 -4.18 9.78
CA LYS A 70 -18.76 -5.27 9.21
C LYS A 70 -18.64 -6.61 9.95
N PHE A 71 -17.63 -6.77 10.80
CA PHE A 71 -17.40 -8.00 11.57
C PHE A 71 -17.74 -7.85 13.05
N ILE A 72 -17.65 -6.63 13.58
CA ILE A 72 -17.99 -6.31 14.97
C ILE A 72 -19.47 -5.89 15.11
N GLY A 73 -20.07 -5.30 14.07
CA GLY A 73 -21.51 -5.07 13.95
C GLY A 73 -22.21 -6.21 13.22
#